data_AF-U9TVY6-F1
#
_entry.id   AF-U9TVY6-F1
#
_cell.length_a   1.000
_cell.length_b   1.000
_cell.length_c   1.000
_cell.angle_alpha   90.00
_cell.angle_beta   90.00
_cell.angle_gamma   90.00
#
_symmetry.space_group_name_H-M   'P 1'
#
loop_
_entity.id
_entity.type
_entity.pdbx_description
1 polymer ?
#
loop_
_entity_poly.entity_id
_entity_poly.type
_entity_poly.pdbx_seq_one_letter_code
_entity_poly.pdbx_strand_id
1 'polypeptide(L)'
;ETSVLDYTMQQYRLFPIIAQSYACFFTSKAMNNLYTKYMEQSSDGNYSLLADIHASSSGLKSLTTTMAVESIEDCRRACGGHGYSSFSGFVKFYQDYLPNTTWEGDNYVLTQQTARYVITKNPKKYASQIGTNPTITYILQYLNEPNQKCMATTPLNFNNQEFQLKAFRHRIAYLLANAVDQIDNQKKSWNSMLVEINRISHAHCQYLLVQNFITALQYNSQQQINDESLNILHNSTSLKKVMTSLCNLFVLHTMEKDVGEFLESEYLTSSQARLLRTQVYNLLKEIRPNAVSLVDAFLIPDALLSSALGRYDGKVYETMIDWASKEPLNGIILNIDPNNNNTILEKAKL
;
A
#
# COMPACT_ATOMS: atom_id res chain seq x y z
N GLU A 1 29.97 9.42 -11.50
CA GLU A 1 28.85 9.96 -10.69
C GLU A 1 28.24 8.83 -9.87
N THR A 2 27.55 9.14 -8.77
CA THR A 2 26.89 8.15 -7.90
C THR A 2 25.53 7.77 -8.50
N SER A 3 25.16 6.48 -8.43
CA SER A 3 23.82 6.05 -8.86
C SER A 3 22.76 6.78 -8.04
N VAL A 4 21.72 7.30 -8.69
CA VAL A 4 20.65 8.03 -7.98
C VAL A 4 19.97 7.18 -6.91
N LEU A 5 19.96 5.85 -7.07
CA LEU A 5 19.39 4.91 -6.10
C LEU A 5 20.23 4.77 -4.82
N ASP A 6 21.47 5.27 -4.79
CA ASP A 6 22.31 5.29 -3.59
C ASP A 6 22.01 6.47 -2.66
N TYR A 7 21.30 7.49 -3.15
CA TYR A 7 20.81 8.55 -2.28
C TYR A 7 19.67 8.06 -1.40
N THR A 8 19.81 8.21 -0.08
CA THR A 8 18.78 7.79 0.89
C THR A 8 17.42 8.41 0.61
N MET A 9 17.38 9.64 0.06
CA MET A 9 16.12 10.28 -0.32
C MET A 9 15.42 9.54 -1.46
N GLN A 10 16.16 9.03 -2.45
CA GLN A 10 15.60 8.23 -3.54
C GLN A 10 15.08 6.88 -3.01
N GLN A 11 15.85 6.26 -2.11
CA GLN A 11 15.47 5.02 -1.43
C GLN A 11 14.18 5.20 -0.60
N TYR A 12 14.09 6.30 0.15
CA TYR A 12 12.93 6.63 0.98
C TYR A 12 11.66 6.83 0.14
N ARG A 13 11.78 7.31 -1.10
CA ARG A 13 10.62 7.43 -2.01
C ARG A 13 10.22 6.09 -2.60
N LEU A 14 11.18 5.29 -3.07
CA LEU A 14 10.90 4.13 -3.91
C LEU A 14 10.73 2.82 -3.12
N PHE A 15 11.54 2.57 -2.09
CA PHE A 15 11.51 1.28 -1.40
C PHE A 15 10.23 1.05 -0.61
N PRO A 16 9.61 2.07 0.03
CA PRO A 16 8.28 1.89 0.59
C PRO A 16 7.22 1.58 -0.46
N ILE A 17 7.34 2.06 -1.70
CA ILE A 17 6.42 1.72 -2.80
C ILE A 17 6.57 0.25 -3.19
N ILE A 18 7.81 -0.26 -3.27
CA ILE A 18 8.06 -1.70 -3.46
C ILE A 18 7.43 -2.48 -2.30
N ALA A 19 7.61 -2.02 -1.06
CA ALA A 19 7.03 -2.70 0.10
C ALA A 19 5.49 -2.72 0.09
N GLN A 20 4.86 -1.62 -0.37
CA GLN A 20 3.42 -1.50 -0.56
C GLN A 20 2.88 -2.48 -1.62
N SER A 21 3.60 -2.68 -2.73
CA SER A 21 3.14 -3.61 -3.77
C SER A 21 3.07 -5.05 -3.25
N TYR A 22 4.06 -5.48 -2.48
CA TYR A 22 4.04 -6.80 -1.82
C TYR A 22 2.97 -6.91 -0.73
N ALA A 23 2.73 -5.85 0.06
CA ALA A 23 1.64 -5.83 1.03
C ALA A 23 0.26 -5.99 0.35
N CYS A 24 0.07 -5.31 -0.79
CA CYS A 24 -1.14 -5.44 -1.62
C CYS A 24 -1.26 -6.85 -2.20
N PHE A 25 -0.16 -7.45 -2.67
CA PHE A 25 -0.13 -8.81 -3.20
C PHE A 25 -0.59 -9.85 -2.17
N PHE A 26 0.00 -9.87 -0.97
CA PHE A 26 -0.41 -10.80 0.09
C PHE A 26 -1.84 -10.57 0.56
N THR A 27 -2.29 -9.31 0.57
CA THR A 27 -3.68 -8.97 0.90
C THR A 27 -4.66 -9.43 -0.17
N SER A 28 -4.31 -9.32 -1.45
CA SER A 28 -5.12 -9.86 -2.55
C SER A 28 -5.29 -11.37 -2.42
N LYS A 29 -4.22 -12.11 -2.07
CA LYS A 29 -4.31 -13.54 -1.77
C LYS A 29 -5.25 -13.84 -0.60
N ALA A 30 -5.14 -13.10 0.49
CA ALA A 30 -6.02 -13.26 1.64
C ALA A 30 -7.49 -12.98 1.27
N MET A 31 -7.76 -11.93 0.48
CA MET A 31 -9.09 -11.58 0.01
C MET A 31 -9.67 -12.64 -0.95
N ASN A 32 -8.86 -13.19 -1.86
CA ASN A 32 -9.29 -14.28 -2.73
C ASN A 32 -9.65 -15.53 -1.92
N ASN A 33 -8.84 -15.88 -0.92
CA ASN A 33 -9.15 -17.00 -0.03
C ASN A 33 -10.44 -16.78 0.76
N LEU A 34 -10.67 -15.55 1.25
CA LEU A 34 -11.91 -15.19 1.93
C LEU A 34 -13.12 -15.30 0.99
N TYR A 35 -12.98 -14.83 -0.25
CA TYR A 35 -14.02 -14.92 -1.28
C TYR A 35 -14.35 -16.37 -1.64
N THR A 36 -13.35 -17.22 -1.86
CA THR A 36 -13.55 -18.65 -2.13
C THR A 36 -14.30 -19.33 -0.98
N LYS A 37 -13.89 -19.09 0.27
CA LYS A 37 -14.59 -19.62 1.46
C LYS A 37 -16.05 -19.16 1.53
N TYR A 38 -16.33 -17.92 1.17
CA TYR A 38 -17.70 -17.42 1.11
C TYR A 38 -18.51 -18.10 0.01
N MET A 39 -17.94 -18.30 -1.18
CA MET A 39 -18.64 -18.99 -2.27
C MET A 39 -19.00 -20.45 -1.89
N GLU A 40 -18.11 -21.14 -1.19
CA GLU A 40 -18.37 -22.46 -0.62
C GLU A 40 -19.52 -22.41 0.40
N GLN A 41 -19.45 -21.52 1.39
CA GLN A 41 -20.47 -21.39 2.44
C GLN A 41 -21.83 -20.89 1.94
N SER A 42 -21.83 -20.02 0.93
CA SER A 42 -23.05 -19.47 0.33
C SER A 42 -23.84 -20.54 -0.41
N SER A 43 -23.18 -21.58 -0.92
CA SER A 43 -23.84 -22.72 -1.56
C SER A 43 -24.69 -23.51 -0.55
N ASP A 44 -24.30 -23.48 0.73
CA ASP A 44 -25.03 -24.06 1.86
C ASP A 44 -26.00 -23.06 2.53
N GLY A 45 -26.22 -21.88 1.93
CA GLY A 45 -27.11 -20.84 2.45
C GLY A 45 -26.54 -20.01 3.61
N ASN A 46 -25.24 -20.13 3.91
CA ASN A 46 -24.57 -19.35 4.95
C ASN A 46 -23.95 -18.06 4.37
N TYR A 47 -24.56 -16.92 4.69
CA TYR A 47 -24.12 -15.59 4.23
C TYR A 47 -23.34 -14.78 5.28
N SER A 48 -22.87 -15.42 6.35
CA SER A 48 -22.23 -14.73 7.48
C SER A 48 -21.01 -13.89 7.10
N LEU A 49 -20.23 -14.33 6.11
CA LEU A 49 -19.02 -13.64 5.63
C LEU A 49 -19.29 -12.53 4.61
N LEU A 50 -20.52 -12.39 4.11
CA LEU A 50 -20.84 -11.41 3.07
C LEU A 50 -20.53 -9.97 3.53
N ALA A 51 -20.87 -9.66 4.78
CA ALA A 51 -20.62 -8.34 5.35
C ALA A 51 -19.11 -8.05 5.49
N ASP A 52 -18.31 -9.04 5.89
CA ASP A 52 -16.85 -8.91 5.98
C ASP A 52 -16.20 -8.69 4.62
N ILE A 53 -16.60 -9.48 3.63
CA ILE A 53 -16.08 -9.36 2.27
C ILE A 53 -16.39 -7.99 1.72
N HIS A 54 -17.66 -7.57 1.81
CA HIS A 54 -18.07 -6.27 1.29
C HIS A 54 -17.36 -5.12 1.98
N ALA A 55 -17.29 -5.13 3.33
CA ALA A 55 -16.63 -4.06 4.07
C ALA A 55 -15.12 -4.02 3.80
N SER A 56 -14.47 -5.17 3.74
CA SER A 56 -13.03 -5.26 3.48
C SER A 56 -12.70 -4.87 2.04
N SER A 57 -13.46 -5.36 1.06
CA SER A 57 -13.23 -5.06 -0.36
C SER A 57 -13.44 -3.59 -0.68
N SER A 58 -14.50 -2.95 -0.17
CA SER A 58 -14.77 -1.54 -0.40
C SER A 58 -13.67 -0.63 0.16
N GLY A 59 -13.22 -0.91 1.39
CA GLY A 59 -12.18 -0.12 2.04
C GLY A 59 -10.80 -0.36 1.44
N LEU A 60 -10.46 -1.62 1.15
CA LEU A 60 -9.19 -1.97 0.50
C LEU A 60 -9.13 -1.40 -0.92
N LYS A 61 -10.22 -1.45 -1.70
CA LYS A 61 -10.28 -0.80 -3.02
C LYS A 61 -9.97 0.68 -2.89
N SER A 62 -10.62 1.38 -1.95
CA SER A 62 -10.34 2.80 -1.71
C SER A 62 -8.87 3.05 -1.36
N LEU A 63 -8.33 2.33 -0.39
CA LEU A 63 -6.97 2.55 0.10
C LEU A 63 -5.91 2.22 -0.96
N THR A 64 -5.97 1.01 -1.55
CA THR A 64 -4.90 0.52 -2.43
C THR A 64 -4.89 1.23 -3.77
N THR A 65 -6.04 1.64 -4.31
CA THR A 65 -6.08 2.43 -5.56
C THR A 65 -5.52 3.84 -5.35
N THR A 66 -5.82 4.49 -4.22
CA THR A 66 -5.19 5.78 -3.85
C THR A 66 -3.68 5.62 -3.70
N MET A 67 -3.22 4.62 -2.94
CA MET A 67 -1.79 4.33 -2.76
C MET A 67 -1.08 4.10 -4.10
N ALA A 68 -1.70 3.35 -5.02
CA ALA A 68 -1.12 3.06 -6.31
C ALA A 68 -1.04 4.31 -7.21
N VAL A 69 -2.08 5.14 -7.28
CA VAL A 69 -2.04 6.42 -8.02
C VAL A 69 -0.92 7.32 -7.50
N GLU A 70 -0.82 7.49 -6.18
CA GLU A 70 0.25 8.28 -5.56
C GLU A 70 1.64 7.69 -5.87
N SER A 71 1.77 6.37 -5.80
CA SER A 71 3.02 5.65 -6.07
C SER A 71 3.48 5.80 -7.52
N ILE A 72 2.57 5.70 -8.49
CA ILE A 72 2.88 5.86 -9.92
C ILE A 72 3.45 7.25 -10.17
N GLU A 73 2.81 8.29 -9.65
CA GLU A 73 3.27 9.67 -9.82
C GLU A 73 4.61 9.92 -9.11
N ASP A 74 4.81 9.36 -7.92
CA ASP A 74 6.08 9.50 -7.22
C ASP A 74 7.23 8.79 -7.93
N CYS A 75 6.99 7.59 -8.48
CA CYS A 75 7.93 6.87 -9.34
C CYS A 75 8.26 7.69 -10.60
N ARG A 76 7.25 8.28 -11.25
CA ARG A 76 7.45 9.16 -12.41
C ARG A 76 8.38 10.32 -12.08
N ARG A 77 8.13 11.01 -10.97
CA ARG A 77 8.96 12.13 -10.48
C ARG A 77 10.36 11.68 -10.05
N ALA A 78 10.51 10.44 -9.58
CA ALA A 78 11.81 9.87 -9.20
C ALA A 78 12.73 9.62 -10.41
N CYS A 79 12.18 9.54 -11.63
CA CYS A 79 12.91 9.49 -12.89
C CYS A 79 13.30 10.88 -13.45
N GLY A 80 13.08 11.96 -12.69
CA GLY A 80 13.45 13.32 -13.08
C GLY A 80 12.80 13.78 -14.39
N GLY A 81 13.52 14.56 -15.19
CA GLY A 81 13.01 15.10 -16.45
C GLY A 81 12.58 14.03 -17.46
N HIS A 82 13.32 12.92 -17.56
CA HIS A 82 12.96 11.84 -18.47
C HIS A 82 11.67 11.11 -18.06
N GLY A 83 11.30 11.13 -16.78
CA GLY A 83 10.00 10.64 -16.31
C GLY A 83 8.79 11.44 -16.86
N TYR A 84 9.00 12.64 -17.40
CA TYR A 84 7.95 13.39 -18.08
C TYR A 84 7.68 12.90 -19.52
N SER A 85 8.68 12.30 -20.18
CA SER A 85 8.53 11.80 -21.55
C SER A 85 7.54 10.64 -21.59
N SER A 86 6.77 10.54 -22.68
CA SER A 86 5.95 9.37 -22.98
C SER A 86 6.77 8.08 -23.05
N PHE A 87 8.07 8.17 -23.40
CA PHE A 87 8.98 7.03 -23.43
C PHE A 87 9.26 6.43 -22.05
N SER A 88 8.92 7.14 -20.97
CA SER A 88 9.04 6.60 -19.61
C SER A 88 8.00 5.51 -19.30
N GLY A 89 6.92 5.40 -20.07
CA GLY A 89 5.78 4.52 -19.80
C GLY A 89 4.84 5.03 -18.69
N PHE A 90 5.34 5.87 -17.77
CA PHE A 90 4.56 6.36 -16.63
C PHE A 90 3.38 7.25 -17.02
N VAL A 91 3.52 8.09 -18.06
CA VAL A 91 2.46 9.03 -18.46
C VAL A 91 1.19 8.28 -18.82
N LYS A 92 1.30 7.28 -19.70
CA LYS A 92 0.17 6.44 -20.12
C LYS A 92 -0.31 5.56 -18.98
N PHE A 93 0.61 4.94 -18.22
CA PHE A 93 0.24 4.09 -17.10
C PHE A 93 -0.57 4.83 -16.02
N TYR A 94 -0.17 6.07 -15.67
CA TYR A 94 -0.90 6.90 -14.73
C TYR A 94 -2.31 7.23 -15.24
N GLN A 95 -2.43 7.63 -16.50
CA GLN A 95 -3.72 7.94 -17.14
C GLN A 95 -4.67 6.74 -17.14
N ASP A 96 -4.14 5.55 -17.42
CA ASP A 96 -4.94 4.32 -17.49
C ASP A 96 -5.34 3.79 -16.10
N TYR A 97 -4.50 4.04 -15.09
CA TYR A 97 -4.77 3.58 -13.73
C TYR A 97 -5.68 4.53 -12.93
N LEU A 98 -5.59 5.84 -13.17
CA LEU A 98 -6.30 6.88 -12.41
C LEU A 98 -7.82 6.63 -12.25
N PRO A 99 -8.58 6.16 -13.27
CA PRO A 99 -10.01 5.92 -13.16
C PRO A 99 -10.40 4.94 -12.03
N ASN A 100 -9.50 4.04 -11.62
CA ASN A 100 -9.75 3.08 -10.54
C ASN A 100 -10.07 3.74 -9.19
N THR A 101 -9.72 5.02 -9.00
CA THR A 101 -10.08 5.80 -7.81
C THR A 101 -11.54 6.29 -7.81
N THR A 102 -12.24 6.15 -8.93
CA THR A 102 -13.59 6.71 -9.14
C THR A 102 -14.63 5.67 -9.54
N TRP A 103 -14.28 4.74 -10.44
CA TRP A 103 -15.21 3.69 -10.87
C TRP A 103 -15.36 2.63 -9.78
N GLU A 104 -16.47 1.89 -9.81
CA GLU A 104 -16.87 0.95 -8.76
C GLU A 104 -17.10 1.59 -7.37
N GLY A 105 -17.20 2.92 -7.34
CA GLY A 105 -17.44 3.72 -6.16
C GLY A 105 -16.29 4.70 -5.91
N ASP A 106 -16.63 5.98 -5.71
CA ASP A 106 -15.67 7.00 -5.30
C ASP A 106 -14.97 6.59 -4.00
N ASN A 107 -13.64 6.79 -3.95
CA ASN A 107 -12.83 6.34 -2.81
C ASN A 107 -13.29 6.98 -1.49
N TYR A 108 -13.63 8.28 -1.45
CA TYR A 108 -14.11 8.91 -0.22
C TYR A 108 -15.48 8.36 0.21
N VAL A 109 -16.39 8.13 -0.73
CA VAL A 109 -17.71 7.57 -0.43
C VAL A 109 -17.62 6.12 0.07
N LEU A 110 -16.78 5.29 -0.55
CA LEU A 110 -16.64 3.86 -0.21
C LEU A 110 -16.17 3.64 1.23
N THR A 111 -15.31 4.52 1.76
CA THR A 111 -14.83 4.40 3.15
C THR A 111 -15.95 4.33 4.19
N GLN A 112 -17.13 4.90 3.89
CA GLN A 112 -18.28 4.83 4.78
C GLN A 112 -18.80 3.39 4.95
N GLN A 113 -18.72 2.54 3.93
CA GLN A 113 -19.21 1.15 4.01
C GLN A 113 -18.38 0.35 5.02
N THR A 114 -17.06 0.47 4.92
CA THR A 114 -16.10 -0.15 5.84
C THR A 114 -16.22 0.41 7.24
N ALA A 115 -16.23 1.73 7.40
CA ALA A 115 -16.32 2.35 8.71
C ALA A 115 -17.66 2.07 9.42
N ARG A 116 -18.78 2.06 8.70
CA ARG A 116 -20.08 1.61 9.26
C ARG A 116 -19.99 0.18 9.76
N TYR A 117 -19.40 -0.72 8.99
CA TYR A 117 -19.21 -2.10 9.40
C TYR A 117 -18.42 -2.18 10.70
N VAL A 118 -17.25 -1.54 10.77
CA VAL A 118 -16.39 -1.60 11.96
C VAL A 118 -17.04 -0.92 13.18
N ILE A 119 -17.72 0.21 13.02
CA ILE A 119 -18.40 0.92 14.11
C ILE A 119 -19.64 0.15 14.61
N THR A 120 -20.45 -0.41 13.71
CA THR A 120 -21.65 -1.17 14.10
C THR A 120 -21.31 -2.48 14.80
N LYS A 121 -20.13 -3.06 14.50
CA LYS A 121 -19.56 -4.22 15.21
C LYS A 121 -18.98 -3.88 16.58
N ASN A 122 -19.39 -2.75 17.19
CA ASN A 122 -18.93 -2.30 18.50
C ASN A 122 -19.08 -3.40 19.58
N PRO A 123 -17.99 -3.74 20.28
CA PRO A 123 -17.96 -4.81 21.28
C PRO A 123 -18.92 -4.66 22.47
N LYS A 124 -19.40 -3.46 22.85
CA LYS A 124 -20.45 -3.34 23.89
C LYS A 124 -21.75 -4.09 23.54
N LYS A 125 -22.03 -4.32 22.26
CA LYS A 125 -23.17 -5.11 21.77
C LYS A 125 -22.84 -6.58 21.47
N TYR A 126 -21.56 -6.94 21.39
CA TYR A 126 -21.08 -8.24 20.88
C TYR A 126 -20.26 -9.05 21.89
N ALA A 127 -20.21 -8.67 23.16
CA ALA A 127 -19.60 -9.46 24.25
C ALA A 127 -20.10 -10.93 24.31
N SER A 128 -21.23 -11.24 23.66
CA SER A 128 -21.82 -12.58 23.54
C SER A 128 -21.46 -13.38 22.26
N GLN A 129 -20.74 -12.81 21.29
CA GLN A 129 -20.37 -13.49 20.02
C GLN A 129 -18.85 -13.74 19.91
N ILE A 130 -18.29 -14.32 20.96
CA ILE A 130 -16.87 -14.64 21.07
C ILE A 130 -16.51 -15.74 20.04
N GLY A 131 -15.63 -15.42 19.08
CA GLY A 131 -14.85 -16.43 18.32
C GLY A 131 -15.10 -16.58 16.82
N THR A 132 -16.05 -15.87 16.21
CA THR A 132 -16.47 -16.16 14.81
C THR A 132 -15.86 -15.28 13.72
N ASN A 133 -15.21 -14.16 14.03
CA ASN A 133 -14.76 -13.20 13.00
C ASN A 133 -13.34 -12.66 13.23
N PRO A 134 -12.33 -13.10 12.44
CA PRO A 134 -10.93 -12.70 12.60
C PRO A 134 -10.65 -11.23 12.25
N THR A 135 -11.53 -10.59 11.47
CA THR A 135 -11.35 -9.23 10.93
C THR A 135 -11.56 -8.15 11.99
N ILE A 136 -12.24 -8.47 13.10
CA ILE A 136 -12.59 -7.50 14.16
C ILE A 136 -12.10 -7.91 15.56
N THR A 137 -11.44 -9.06 15.69
CA THR A 137 -10.93 -9.58 16.97
C THR A 137 -10.00 -8.61 17.68
N TYR A 138 -9.32 -7.74 16.93
CA TYR A 138 -8.44 -6.72 17.51
C TYR A 138 -9.16 -5.66 18.34
N ILE A 139 -10.42 -5.35 18.01
CA ILE A 139 -11.21 -4.35 18.73
C ILE A 139 -11.41 -4.79 20.19
N LEU A 140 -11.58 -6.10 20.40
CA LEU A 140 -11.72 -6.72 21.71
C LEU A 140 -10.42 -6.66 22.53
N GLN A 141 -9.27 -6.88 21.88
CA GLN A 141 -7.98 -6.83 22.56
C GLN A 141 -7.66 -5.43 23.11
N TYR A 142 -8.01 -4.38 22.36
CA TYR A 142 -7.85 -3.00 22.83
C TYR A 142 -8.78 -2.65 23.99
N LEU A 143 -10.04 -3.09 23.97
CA LEU A 143 -10.95 -2.82 25.08
C LEU A 143 -10.43 -3.28 26.44
N ASN A 144 -9.65 -4.37 26.45
CA ASN A 144 -9.05 -4.91 27.66
C ASN A 144 -7.86 -4.07 28.15
N GLU A 145 -7.13 -3.42 27.25
CA GLU A 145 -5.90 -2.66 27.54
C GLU A 145 -5.91 -1.29 26.82
N PRO A 146 -6.86 -0.39 27.11
CA PRO A 146 -6.98 0.88 26.38
C PRO A 146 -5.78 1.81 26.58
N ASN A 147 -5.07 1.68 27.69
CA ASN A 147 -3.90 2.50 28.04
C ASN A 147 -2.56 1.83 27.66
N GLN A 148 -2.57 0.89 26.71
CA GLN A 148 -1.36 0.23 26.27
C GLN A 148 -0.40 1.24 25.64
N LYS A 149 0.89 1.17 26.03
CA LYS A 149 1.94 2.06 25.54
C LYS A 149 3.01 1.28 24.80
N CYS A 150 3.72 1.98 23.92
CA CYS A 150 4.89 1.45 23.24
C CYS A 150 6.02 1.17 24.23
N MET A 151 6.56 -0.05 24.17
CA MET A 151 7.68 -0.50 25.00
C MET A 151 9.03 -0.44 24.27
N ALA A 152 9.07 0.10 23.05
CA ALA A 152 10.31 0.18 22.27
C ALA A 152 11.29 1.17 22.91
N THR A 153 12.50 0.70 23.17
CA THR A 153 13.62 1.52 23.69
C THR A 153 14.75 1.66 22.67
N THR A 154 14.78 0.79 21.66
CA THR A 154 15.77 0.79 20.57
C THR A 154 15.09 0.71 19.20
N PRO A 155 15.75 1.17 18.12
CA PRO A 155 15.20 1.08 16.77
C PRO A 155 14.84 -0.35 16.35
N LEU A 156 15.66 -1.34 16.74
CA LEU A 156 15.44 -2.75 16.41
C LEU A 156 14.18 -3.34 17.06
N ASN A 157 13.68 -2.80 18.17
CA ASN A 157 12.46 -3.29 18.78
C ASN A 157 11.24 -3.13 17.84
N PHE A 158 11.27 -2.14 16.95
CA PHE A 158 10.22 -1.94 15.96
C PHE A 158 10.14 -3.04 14.90
N ASN A 159 11.16 -3.89 14.76
CA ASN A 159 11.11 -5.05 13.86
C ASN A 159 10.30 -6.22 14.44
N ASN A 160 9.85 -6.15 15.70
CA ASN A 160 9.02 -7.18 16.29
C ASN A 160 7.60 -7.11 15.70
N GLN A 161 7.18 -8.17 15.01
CA GLN A 161 5.89 -8.24 14.31
C GLN A 161 4.68 -8.22 15.26
N GLU A 162 4.79 -8.80 16.45
CA GLU A 162 3.72 -8.76 17.45
C GLU A 162 3.52 -7.33 17.96
N PHE A 163 4.63 -6.63 18.23
CA PHE A 163 4.62 -5.22 18.60
C PHE A 163 3.99 -4.35 17.49
N GLN A 164 4.39 -4.56 16.24
CA GLN A 164 3.80 -3.90 15.07
C GLN A 164 2.28 -4.09 14.98
N LEU A 165 1.80 -5.32 15.10
CA LEU A 165 0.36 -5.61 15.09
C LEU A 165 -0.35 -4.89 16.24
N LYS A 166 0.19 -4.97 17.46
CA LYS A 166 -0.38 -4.29 18.64
C LYS A 166 -0.51 -2.78 18.42
N ALA A 167 0.50 -2.12 17.83
CA ALA A 167 0.45 -0.70 17.53
C ALA A 167 -0.71 -0.31 16.59
N PHE A 168 -0.87 -1.02 15.47
CA PHE A 168 -1.94 -0.74 14.52
C PHE A 168 -3.33 -1.06 15.08
N ARG A 169 -3.45 -2.14 15.88
CA ARG A 169 -4.70 -2.46 16.59
C ARG A 169 -5.09 -1.37 17.58
N HIS A 170 -4.12 -0.87 18.34
CA HIS A 170 -4.33 0.22 19.30
C HIS A 170 -4.81 1.49 18.59
N ARG A 171 -4.13 1.89 17.50
CA ARG A 171 -4.51 3.06 16.68
C ARG A 171 -5.97 3.01 16.24
N ILE A 172 -6.40 1.92 15.61
CA ILE A 172 -7.78 1.81 15.10
C ILE A 172 -8.79 1.86 16.24
N ALA A 173 -8.50 1.14 17.32
CA ALA A 173 -9.44 1.03 18.41
C ALA A 173 -9.56 2.34 19.22
N TYR A 174 -8.49 3.14 19.31
CA TYR A 174 -8.53 4.51 19.79
C TYR A 174 -9.45 5.39 18.92
N LEU A 175 -9.27 5.38 17.60
CA LEU A 175 -10.12 6.13 16.67
C LEU A 175 -11.60 5.71 16.76
N LEU A 176 -11.86 4.41 16.87
CA LEU A 176 -13.21 3.88 17.05
C LEU A 176 -13.84 4.33 18.37
N ALA A 177 -13.09 4.28 19.47
CA ALA A 177 -13.58 4.73 20.78
C ALA A 177 -13.97 6.22 20.73
N ASN A 178 -13.13 7.06 20.12
CA ASN A 178 -13.40 8.49 19.95
C ASN A 178 -14.62 8.75 19.04
N ALA A 179 -14.77 8.01 17.95
CA ALA A 179 -15.93 8.17 17.07
C ALA A 179 -17.23 7.72 17.73
N VAL A 180 -17.20 6.61 18.49
CA VAL A 180 -18.34 6.12 19.26
C VAL A 180 -18.75 7.13 20.33
N ASP A 181 -17.80 7.70 21.08
CA ASP A 181 -18.11 8.75 22.07
C ASP A 181 -18.78 9.98 21.41
N GLN A 182 -18.25 10.42 20.27
CA GLN A 182 -18.80 11.53 19.52
C GLN A 182 -20.22 11.28 19.00
N ILE A 183 -20.54 10.05 18.61
CA ILE A 183 -21.87 9.65 18.14
C ILE A 183 -22.83 9.47 19.32
N ASP A 184 -22.44 8.68 20.31
CA ASP A 184 -23.33 8.21 21.38
C ASP A 184 -23.51 9.26 22.47
N ASN A 185 -22.43 9.93 22.90
CA ASN A 185 -22.45 10.87 24.02
C ASN A 185 -22.59 12.32 23.54
N GLN A 186 -21.80 12.72 22.53
CA GLN A 186 -21.82 14.10 22.02
C GLN A 186 -22.91 14.34 20.97
N LYS A 187 -23.63 13.27 20.55
CA LYS A 187 -24.74 13.33 19.59
C LYS A 187 -24.38 13.98 18.25
N LYS A 188 -23.11 13.87 17.83
CA LYS A 188 -22.70 14.36 16.51
C LYS A 188 -23.39 13.56 15.40
N SER A 189 -23.79 14.26 14.35
CA SER A 189 -24.38 13.61 13.18
C SER A 189 -23.35 12.77 12.42
N TRP A 190 -23.79 11.73 11.73
CA TRP A 190 -22.91 10.94 10.85
C TRP A 190 -22.22 11.82 9.81
N ASN A 191 -22.95 12.79 9.24
CA ASN A 191 -22.41 13.69 8.21
C ASN A 191 -21.26 14.56 8.73
N SER A 192 -21.36 15.08 9.96
CA SER A 192 -20.27 15.85 10.58
C SER A 192 -19.04 15.01 10.94
N MET A 193 -19.18 13.69 10.94
CA MET A 193 -18.11 12.74 11.28
C MET A 193 -17.41 12.14 10.05
N LEU A 194 -17.83 12.45 8.83
CA LEU A 194 -17.36 11.77 7.61
C LEU A 194 -15.83 11.77 7.44
N VAL A 195 -15.14 12.80 7.93
CA VAL A 195 -13.67 12.86 7.93
C VAL A 195 -13.07 11.82 8.88
N GLU A 196 -13.61 11.69 10.09
CA GLU A 196 -13.16 10.67 11.05
C GLU A 196 -13.53 9.25 10.60
N ILE A 197 -14.70 9.09 9.96
CA ILE A 197 -15.13 7.84 9.31
C ILE A 197 -14.12 7.42 8.24
N ASN A 198 -13.66 8.37 7.42
CA ASN A 198 -12.64 8.12 6.41
C ASN A 198 -11.32 7.66 7.06
N ARG A 199 -10.85 8.33 8.13
CA ARG A 199 -9.65 7.94 8.89
C ARG A 199 -9.76 6.53 9.49
N ILE A 200 -10.89 6.19 10.09
CA ILE A 200 -11.15 4.85 10.64
C ILE A 200 -11.07 3.77 9.56
N SER A 201 -11.68 4.02 8.40
CA SER A 201 -11.60 3.10 7.27
C SER A 201 -10.16 2.90 6.80
N HIS A 202 -9.39 3.99 6.67
CA HIS A 202 -7.98 3.92 6.25
C HIS A 202 -7.13 3.16 7.28
N ALA A 203 -7.26 3.48 8.57
CA ALA A 203 -6.54 2.80 9.64
C ALA A 203 -6.86 1.30 9.66
N HIS A 204 -8.15 0.93 9.52
CA HIS A 204 -8.58 -0.46 9.45
C HIS A 204 -7.96 -1.20 8.26
N CYS A 205 -8.03 -0.63 7.05
CA CYS A 205 -7.51 -1.25 5.86
C CYS A 205 -5.97 -1.34 5.87
N GLN A 206 -5.27 -0.36 6.42
CA GLN A 206 -3.82 -0.45 6.63
C GLN A 206 -3.47 -1.58 7.61
N TYR A 207 -4.22 -1.75 8.70
CA TYR A 207 -4.04 -2.91 9.58
C TYR A 207 -4.26 -4.23 8.85
N LEU A 208 -5.26 -4.34 7.95
CA LEU A 208 -5.44 -5.55 7.14
C LEU A 208 -4.23 -5.83 6.25
N LEU A 209 -3.67 -4.80 5.60
CA LEU A 209 -2.43 -4.94 4.81
C LEU A 209 -1.27 -5.45 5.68
N VAL A 210 -1.07 -4.85 6.86
CA VAL A 210 -0.03 -5.24 7.83
C VAL A 210 -0.24 -6.67 8.33
N GLN A 211 -1.47 -7.00 8.73
CA GLN A 211 -1.84 -8.31 9.26
C GLN A 211 -1.63 -9.39 8.22
N ASN A 212 -2.08 -9.19 6.98
CA ASN A 212 -1.95 -10.18 5.93
C ASN A 212 -0.49 -10.41 5.54
N PHE A 213 0.32 -9.35 5.47
CA PHE A 213 1.75 -9.49 5.18
C PHE A 213 2.49 -10.21 6.31
N ILE A 214 2.27 -9.84 7.58
CA ILE A 214 2.87 -10.54 8.73
C ILE A 214 2.40 -11.99 8.78
N THR A 215 1.11 -12.26 8.55
CA THR A 215 0.55 -13.62 8.53
C THR A 215 1.21 -14.47 7.45
N ALA A 216 1.43 -13.92 6.26
CA ALA A 216 2.15 -14.61 5.18
C ALA A 216 3.60 -14.97 5.54
N LEU A 217 4.26 -14.22 6.44
CA LEU A 217 5.61 -14.51 6.92
C LEU A 217 5.66 -15.48 8.10
N GLN A 218 4.63 -15.45 8.95
CA GLN A 218 4.53 -16.26 10.16
C GLN A 218 3.90 -17.63 9.94
N TYR A 219 3.32 -17.88 8.77
CA TYR A 219 2.63 -19.13 8.49
C TYR A 219 3.56 -20.33 8.75
N ASN A 220 3.13 -21.22 9.64
CA ASN A 220 3.92 -22.37 10.05
C ASN A 220 3.64 -23.55 9.12
N SER A 221 4.70 -24.29 8.81
CA SER A 221 4.73 -25.51 7.97
C SER A 221 3.81 -26.66 8.41
N GLN A 222 3.06 -26.52 9.51
CA GLN A 222 2.14 -27.53 10.04
C GLN A 222 0.72 -27.46 9.47
N GLN A 223 0.32 -26.34 8.86
CA GLN A 223 -0.93 -26.31 8.08
C GLN A 223 -0.57 -26.60 6.62
N GLN A 224 -1.19 -27.62 6.02
CA GLN A 224 -1.00 -27.95 4.60
C GLN A 224 -1.33 -26.72 3.75
N ILE A 225 -0.30 -26.13 3.15
CA ILE A 225 -0.42 -24.97 2.29
C ILE A 225 -0.82 -25.47 0.89
N ASN A 226 -2.01 -25.11 0.44
CA ASN A 226 -2.44 -25.27 -0.96
C ASN A 226 -1.85 -24.17 -1.88
N ASP A 227 -1.01 -23.27 -1.37
CA ASP A 227 -0.33 -22.19 -2.11
C ASP A 227 1.20 -22.43 -2.23
N GLU A 228 1.62 -22.96 -3.37
CA GLU A 228 3.02 -23.25 -3.69
C GLU A 228 3.99 -22.08 -3.43
N SER A 229 3.55 -20.84 -3.63
CA SER A 229 4.42 -19.67 -3.44
C SER A 229 4.77 -19.41 -1.97
N LEU A 230 3.85 -19.69 -1.05
CA LEU A 230 4.12 -19.58 0.38
C LEU A 230 5.04 -20.71 0.84
N ASN A 231 4.91 -21.91 0.27
CA ASN A 231 5.86 -23.00 0.52
C ASN A 231 7.30 -22.60 0.15
N ILE A 232 7.50 -21.98 -1.01
CA ILE A 232 8.82 -21.48 -1.44
C ILE A 232 9.36 -20.42 -0.46
N LEU A 233 8.50 -19.48 -0.04
CA LEU A 233 8.85 -18.44 0.93
C LEU A 233 9.34 -19.02 2.27
N HIS A 234 8.64 -20.02 2.81
CA HIS A 234 8.99 -20.62 4.11
C HIS A 234 10.19 -21.56 4.05
N ASN A 235 10.43 -22.20 2.89
CA ASN A 235 11.57 -23.09 2.69
C ASN A 235 12.88 -22.35 2.40
N SER A 236 12.82 -21.06 2.01
CA SER A 236 13.99 -20.24 1.72
C SER A 236 14.27 -19.21 2.81
N THR A 237 15.30 -19.46 3.63
CA THR A 237 15.73 -18.56 4.70
C THR A 237 16.13 -17.17 4.18
N SER A 238 16.81 -17.11 3.02
CA SER A 238 17.25 -15.86 2.41
C SER A 238 16.06 -15.02 1.93
N LEU A 239 15.09 -15.66 1.26
CA LEU A 239 13.87 -14.99 0.80
C LEU A 239 13.04 -14.50 2.00
N LYS A 240 12.87 -15.35 3.02
CA LYS A 240 12.17 -14.97 4.25
C LYS A 240 12.80 -13.76 4.92
N LYS A 241 14.13 -13.66 4.96
CA LYS A 241 14.83 -12.49 5.51
C LYS A 241 14.50 -11.22 4.73
N VAL A 242 14.66 -11.25 3.39
CA VAL A 242 14.38 -10.07 2.55
C VAL A 242 12.92 -9.65 2.66
N MET A 243 11.98 -10.62 2.63
CA MET A 243 10.55 -10.33 2.78
C MET A 243 10.19 -9.81 4.17
N THR A 244 10.89 -10.26 5.22
CA THR A 244 10.72 -9.72 6.58
C THR A 244 11.18 -8.27 6.64
N SER A 245 12.32 -7.93 6.05
CA SER A 245 12.82 -6.55 6.02
C SER A 245 11.91 -5.65 5.19
N LEU A 246 11.36 -6.16 4.09
CA LEU A 246 10.38 -5.45 3.26
C LEU A 246 9.06 -5.22 4.01
N CYS A 247 8.56 -6.23 4.71
CA CYS A 247 7.38 -6.11 5.58
C CYS A 247 7.62 -5.07 6.68
N ASN A 248 8.75 -5.14 7.39
CA ASN A 248 9.12 -4.14 8.39
C ASN A 248 9.17 -2.73 7.79
N LEU A 249 9.74 -2.56 6.57
CA LEU A 249 9.75 -1.26 5.92
C LEU A 249 8.33 -0.76 5.64
N PHE A 250 7.45 -1.60 5.09
CA PHE A 250 6.06 -1.24 4.85
C PHE A 250 5.36 -0.79 6.13
N VAL A 251 5.45 -1.59 7.20
CA VAL A 251 4.77 -1.30 8.46
C VAL A 251 5.30 -0.01 9.09
N LEU A 252 6.62 0.13 9.19
CA LEU A 252 7.23 1.25 9.90
C LEU A 252 7.12 2.57 9.11
N HIS A 253 7.20 2.53 7.79
CA HIS A 253 6.94 3.70 6.95
C HIS A 253 5.46 4.13 7.02
N THR A 254 4.52 3.17 7.03
CA THR A 254 3.08 3.48 7.21
C THR A 254 2.84 4.12 8.57
N MET A 255 3.48 3.59 9.62
CA MET A 255 3.42 4.16 10.96
C MET A 255 4.09 5.54 11.07
N GLU A 256 5.14 5.80 10.29
CA GLU A 256 5.80 7.11 10.23
C GLU A 256 4.91 8.16 9.54
N LYS A 257 4.27 7.80 8.42
CA LYS A 257 3.34 8.67 7.67
C LYS A 257 2.17 9.13 8.54
N ASP A 258 1.60 8.21 9.30
CA ASP A 258 0.43 8.46 10.16
C ASP A 258 0.82 8.63 11.65
N VAL A 259 2.06 9.03 11.93
CA VAL A 259 2.61 9.09 13.30
C VAL A 259 1.78 9.96 14.25
N GLY A 260 1.05 10.95 13.71
CA GLY A 260 0.16 11.82 14.47
C GLY A 260 -0.88 11.05 15.28
N GLU A 261 -1.51 10.04 14.68
CA GLU A 261 -2.57 9.26 15.34
C GLU A 261 -1.99 8.36 16.45
N PHE A 262 -0.76 7.88 16.31
CA PHE A 262 -0.07 7.10 17.33
C PHE A 262 0.45 7.97 18.50
N LEU A 263 0.72 9.25 18.25
CA LEU A 263 1.09 10.22 19.30
C LEU A 263 -0.16 10.72 20.03
N GLU A 264 -1.24 10.99 19.31
CA GLU A 264 -2.53 11.43 19.87
C GLU A 264 -3.14 10.38 20.79
N SER A 265 -3.00 9.09 20.46
CA SER A 265 -3.43 7.99 21.32
C SER A 265 -2.49 7.72 22.51
N GLU A 266 -1.42 8.50 22.66
CA GLU A 266 -0.32 8.30 23.61
C GLU A 266 0.37 6.93 23.52
N TYR A 267 0.16 6.18 22.44
CA TYR A 267 0.83 4.90 22.24
C TYR A 267 2.34 5.12 22.06
N LEU A 268 2.71 6.09 21.21
CA LEU A 268 4.09 6.50 21.02
C LEU A 268 4.40 7.77 21.78
N THR A 269 5.64 7.85 22.25
CA THR A 269 6.26 9.10 22.67
C THR A 269 7.04 9.75 21.52
N SER A 270 7.34 11.04 21.66
CA SER A 270 8.19 11.76 20.68
C SER A 270 9.58 11.15 20.51
N SER A 271 10.17 10.58 21.56
CA SER A 271 11.46 9.89 21.48
C SER A 271 11.35 8.59 20.69
N GLN A 272 10.30 7.80 20.92
CA GLN A 272 10.02 6.57 20.17
C GLN A 272 9.73 6.86 18.69
N ALA A 273 9.04 7.96 18.37
CA ALA A 273 8.86 8.39 16.99
C ALA A 273 10.19 8.72 16.28
N ARG A 274 11.23 9.15 17.00
CA ARG A 274 12.58 9.30 16.41
C ARG A 274 13.26 7.95 16.19
N LEU A 275 13.11 7.01 17.13
CA LEU A 275 13.63 5.64 16.98
C LEU A 275 13.00 4.92 15.79
N LEU A 276 11.69 5.09 15.57
CA LEU A 276 10.96 4.60 14.41
C LEU A 276 11.62 5.06 13.11
N ARG A 277 11.84 6.37 12.95
CA ARG A 277 12.47 6.96 11.74
C ARG A 277 13.88 6.42 11.51
N THR A 278 14.67 6.33 12.57
CA THR A 278 16.00 5.70 12.51
C THR A 278 15.92 4.28 11.98
N GLN A 279 14.91 3.50 12.42
CA GLN A 279 14.74 2.14 11.94
C GLN A 279 14.29 2.07 10.48
N VAL A 280 13.42 2.97 10.03
CA VAL A 280 13.07 3.10 8.60
C VAL A 280 14.34 3.31 7.77
N TYR A 281 15.23 4.23 8.18
CA TYR A 281 16.48 4.48 7.46
C TYR A 281 17.44 3.28 7.44
N ASN A 282 17.47 2.50 8.52
CA ASN A 282 18.26 1.27 8.55
C ASN A 282 17.72 0.23 7.55
N LEU A 283 16.40 0.07 7.48
CA LEU A 283 15.74 -0.86 6.55
C LEU A 283 15.95 -0.44 5.09
N LEU A 284 15.98 0.87 4.78
CA LEU A 284 16.30 1.33 3.42
C LEU A 284 17.67 0.82 2.96
N LYS A 285 18.69 0.91 3.84
CA LYS A 285 20.04 0.41 3.54
C LYS A 285 20.06 -1.11 3.36
N GLU A 286 19.27 -1.82 4.15
CA GLU A 286 19.16 -3.29 4.07
C GLU A 286 18.50 -3.77 2.77
N ILE A 287 17.50 -3.03 2.29
CA ILE A 287 16.74 -3.39 1.08
C ILE A 287 17.49 -2.98 -0.20
N ARG A 288 18.28 -1.91 -0.16
CA ARG A 288 19.05 -1.37 -1.30
C ARG A 288 19.73 -2.43 -2.20
N PRO A 289 20.48 -3.43 -1.67
CA PRO A 289 21.14 -4.43 -2.53
C PRO A 289 20.16 -5.34 -3.27
N ASN A 290 18.93 -5.52 -2.76
CA ASN A 290 17.91 -6.40 -3.33
C ASN A 290 16.85 -5.65 -4.14
N ALA A 291 16.88 -4.31 -4.18
CA ALA A 291 15.81 -3.49 -4.74
C ALA A 291 15.48 -3.83 -6.21
N VAL A 292 16.50 -4.09 -7.04
CA VAL A 292 16.30 -4.47 -8.45
C VAL A 292 15.70 -5.87 -8.56
N SER A 293 16.27 -6.85 -7.84
CA SER A 293 15.75 -8.23 -7.86
C SER A 293 14.31 -8.34 -7.34
N LEU A 294 13.90 -7.47 -6.41
CA LEU A 294 12.52 -7.40 -5.93
C LEU A 294 11.54 -6.96 -7.03
N VAL A 295 11.93 -6.04 -7.91
CA VAL A 295 11.06 -5.60 -9.01
C VAL A 295 11.17 -6.51 -10.23
N ASP A 296 12.34 -7.11 -10.48
CA ASP A 296 12.51 -8.15 -11.51
C ASP A 296 11.62 -9.37 -11.23
N ALA A 297 11.38 -9.68 -9.95
CA ALA A 297 10.48 -10.77 -9.54
C ALA A 297 9.02 -10.56 -9.96
N PHE A 298 8.62 -9.37 -10.40
CA PHE A 298 7.31 -9.15 -11.01
C PHE A 298 7.20 -9.76 -12.41
N LEU A 299 8.33 -10.07 -13.06
CA LEU A 299 8.41 -10.71 -14.37
C LEU A 299 7.57 -10.00 -15.43
N ILE A 300 7.57 -8.67 -15.41
CA ILE A 300 6.85 -7.83 -16.37
C ILE A 300 7.71 -7.72 -17.65
N PRO A 301 7.25 -8.21 -18.82
CA PRO A 301 8.01 -8.09 -20.05
C PRO A 301 8.15 -6.64 -20.52
N ASP A 302 9.27 -6.29 -21.15
CA ASP A 302 9.52 -4.95 -21.72
C ASP A 302 8.39 -4.46 -22.64
N ALA A 303 7.79 -5.38 -23.41
CA ALA A 303 6.66 -5.07 -24.30
C ALA A 303 5.41 -4.60 -23.53
N LEU A 304 5.15 -5.16 -22.35
CA LEU A 304 4.05 -4.73 -21.48
C LEU A 304 4.43 -3.47 -20.71
N LEU A 305 5.67 -3.40 -20.21
CA LEU A 305 6.15 -2.24 -19.45
C LEU A 305 6.19 -0.97 -20.31
N SER A 306 6.46 -1.12 -21.62
CA SER A 306 6.45 -0.03 -22.61
C SER A 306 7.23 1.21 -22.14
N SER A 307 8.41 0.96 -21.57
CA SER A 307 9.25 1.98 -20.96
C SER A 307 10.69 1.84 -21.43
N ALA A 308 11.25 2.90 -22.02
CA ALA A 308 12.67 2.99 -22.30
C ALA A 308 13.50 3.08 -21.00
N LEU A 309 12.95 3.68 -19.95
CA LEU A 309 13.62 3.84 -18.65
C LEU A 309 13.65 2.54 -17.83
N GLY A 310 12.60 1.73 -17.95
CA GLY A 310 12.41 0.50 -17.17
C GLY A 310 12.88 -0.77 -17.87
N ARG A 311 13.62 -0.67 -18.98
CA ARG A 311 14.08 -1.84 -19.74
C ARG A 311 14.88 -2.80 -18.88
N TYR A 312 14.63 -4.09 -19.09
CA TYR A 312 15.32 -5.16 -18.38
C TYR A 312 16.85 -5.12 -18.57
N ASP A 313 17.33 -4.76 -19.77
CA ASP A 313 18.76 -4.70 -20.09
C ASP A 313 19.47 -3.41 -19.65
N GLY A 314 18.72 -2.43 -19.12
CA GLY A 314 19.27 -1.14 -18.69
C GLY A 314 19.78 -0.23 -19.81
N LYS A 315 19.54 -0.53 -21.09
CA LYS A 315 19.97 0.28 -22.25
C LYS A 315 19.04 1.47 -22.49
N VAL A 316 18.96 2.34 -21.49
CA VAL A 316 17.99 3.44 -21.42
C VAL A 316 18.26 4.48 -22.51
N TYR A 317 19.46 5.02 -22.57
CA TYR A 317 19.78 6.15 -23.44
C TYR A 317 19.74 5.78 -24.92
N GLU A 318 20.26 4.60 -25.28
CA GLU A 318 20.20 4.11 -26.66
C GLU A 318 18.75 3.94 -27.12
N THR A 319 17.90 3.36 -26.27
CA THR A 319 16.48 3.19 -26.57
C THR A 319 15.76 4.52 -26.70
N MET A 320 16.03 5.48 -25.80
CA MET A 320 15.41 6.80 -25.88
C MET A 320 15.79 7.54 -27.17
N ILE A 321 17.04 7.44 -27.61
CA ILE A 321 17.50 8.02 -28.88
C ILE A 321 16.84 7.31 -30.07
N ASP A 322 16.79 5.98 -30.05
CA ASP A 322 16.15 5.19 -31.10
C ASP A 322 14.66 5.56 -31.22
N TRP A 323 13.94 5.65 -30.10
CA TRP A 323 12.51 6.02 -30.09
C TRP A 323 12.31 7.46 -30.52
N ALA A 324 13.14 8.38 -30.03
CA ALA A 324 13.10 9.78 -30.46
C ALA A 324 13.30 9.90 -31.97
N SER A 325 14.27 9.20 -32.56
CA SER A 325 14.53 9.29 -34.01
C SER A 325 13.35 8.83 -34.87
N LYS A 326 12.46 8.00 -34.33
CA LYS A 326 11.25 7.50 -34.99
C LYS A 326 10.02 8.40 -34.78
N GLU A 327 10.13 9.46 -33.98
CA GLU A 327 9.01 10.38 -33.77
C GLU A 327 8.61 11.07 -35.09
N PRO A 328 7.31 11.11 -35.45
CA PRO A 328 6.86 11.70 -36.71
C PRO A 328 7.30 13.16 -36.91
N LEU A 329 7.48 13.90 -35.81
CA LEU A 329 7.93 15.29 -35.83
C LEU A 329 9.34 15.45 -36.41
N ASN A 330 10.20 14.45 -36.23
CA ASN A 330 11.57 14.48 -36.78
C ASN A 330 11.60 14.23 -38.30
N GLY A 331 10.47 13.83 -38.88
CA GLY A 331 10.28 13.72 -40.33
C GLY A 331 9.75 14.99 -41.00
N ILE A 332 9.59 16.10 -40.26
CA ILE A 332 9.10 17.36 -40.84
C ILE A 332 9.97 18.54 -40.44
N ILE A 333 10.17 19.47 -41.38
CA ILE A 333 10.79 20.76 -41.12
C ILE A 333 9.67 21.76 -40.87
N LEU A 334 9.60 22.29 -39.65
CA LEU A 334 8.60 23.27 -39.25
C LEU A 334 9.04 24.69 -39.63
N ASN A 335 8.08 25.50 -40.03
CA ASN A 335 8.24 26.95 -40.11
C ASN A 335 8.09 27.54 -38.71
N ILE A 336 9.16 28.17 -38.21
CA ILE A 336 9.18 28.78 -36.87
C ILE A 336 8.77 30.26 -36.88
N ASP A 337 8.42 30.82 -38.03
CA ASP A 337 7.92 32.20 -38.11
C ASP A 337 6.49 32.27 -37.51
N PRO A 338 6.30 32.96 -36.36
CA PRO A 338 5.00 33.04 -35.70
C PRO A 338 3.97 33.85 -36.51
N ASN A 339 4.39 34.59 -37.54
CA ASN A 339 3.50 35.36 -38.42
C ASN A 339 3.11 34.60 -39.70
N ASN A 340 3.64 33.40 -39.90
CA ASN A 340 3.39 32.60 -41.09
C ASN A 340 2.38 31.48 -40.80
N ASN A 341 1.23 31.53 -41.48
CA ASN A 341 0.18 30.53 -41.33
C ASN A 341 0.55 29.16 -41.90
N ASN A 342 1.62 29.06 -42.70
CA ASN A 342 2.08 27.80 -43.25
C ASN A 342 3.19 27.22 -42.36
N THR A 343 2.80 26.29 -41.48
CA THR A 343 3.65 25.75 -40.40
C THR A 343 4.58 24.63 -40.81
N ILE A 344 4.42 24.03 -42.00
CA ILE A 344 5.27 22.94 -42.50
C ILE A 344 6.01 23.40 -43.76
N LEU A 345 7.35 23.43 -43.70
CA LEU A 345 8.22 23.80 -44.81
C LEU A 345 8.51 22.62 -45.73
N GLU A 346 8.80 21.44 -45.16
CA GLU A 346 9.17 20.25 -45.93
C GLU A 346 8.86 18.97 -45.15
N LYS A 347 8.52 17.89 -45.85
CA LYS A 347 8.45 16.54 -45.26
C LYS A 347 9.77 15.83 -45.59
N ALA A 348 10.63 15.65 -44.60
CA ALA A 348 11.79 14.81 -44.73
C ALA A 348 11.34 13.33 -44.87
N LYS A 349 11.98 12.58 -45.77
CA LYS A 349 11.78 11.13 -45.83
C LYS A 349 12.49 10.52 -44.62
N LEU A 350 11.71 10.12 -43.61
CA LEU A 350 12.18 9.28 -42.50
C LEU A 350 12.65 7.92 -43.01
#